data_AF-A0A530GRJ2-F1
#
_entry.id   AF-A0A530GRJ2-F1
#
_cell.length_a   1.000
_cell.length_b   1.000
_cell.length_c   1.000
_cell.angle_alpha   90.00
_cell.angle_beta   90.00
_cell.angle_gamma   90.00
#
_symmetry.space_group_name_H-M   'P 1'
#
loop_
_entity.id
_entity.type
_entity.pdbx_description
1 polymer ?
#
loop_
_entity_poly.entity_id
_entity_poly.type
_entity_poly.pdbx_seq_one_letter_code
_entity_poly.pdbx_strand_id
1 'polypeptide(L)' 'LGEAYRLYLALTQMIRLCLTGEFQRDDVPPGLSDLLLAVTDLPDFAVLEAHLKETSRKVRRDFDRLLRAGVLPSTVSSP' A
#
# COMPACT_ATOMS: atom_id res chain seq x y z
N LEU A 1 -8.25 -1.43 -7.36
CA LEU A 1 -8.11 -1.88 -5.94
C LEU A 1 -7.53 -3.29 -5.78
N GLY A 2 -7.94 -4.31 -6.56
CA GLY A 2 -7.47 -5.70 -6.34
C GLY A 2 -5.95 -5.91 -6.37
N GLU A 3 -5.26 -5.30 -7.34
CA GLU A 3 -3.78 -5.31 -7.40
C GLU A 3 -3.14 -4.70 -6.14
N ALA A 4 -3.67 -3.55 -5.69
CA ALA A 4 -3.18 -2.87 -4.49
C ALA A 4 -3.36 -3.74 -3.24
N TYR A 5 -4.51 -4.42 -3.13
CA TYR A 5 -4.76 -5.35 -2.04
C TYR A 5 -3.75 -6.50 -2.04
N ARG A 6 -3.49 -7.11 -3.21
CA ARG A 6 -2.50 -8.18 -3.34
C ARG A 6 -1.09 -7.72 -2.95
N LEU A 7 -0.66 -6.55 -3.41
CA LEU A 7 0.64 -5.97 -3.06
C LEU A 7 0.78 -5.78 -1.54
N TYR A 8 -0.18 -5.09 -0.93
CA TYR A 8 -0.13 -4.81 0.50
C TYR A 8 -0.21 -6.08 1.34
N LEU A 9 -1.03 -7.04 0.92
CA LEU A 9 -1.18 -8.30 1.62
C LEU A 9 0.11 -9.13 1.56
N ALA A 10 0.72 -9.27 0.38
CA ALA A 10 1.97 -10.00 0.22
C ALA A 10 3.06 -9.43 1.14
N LEU A 11 3.26 -8.11 1.12
CA LEU A 11 4.27 -7.46 1.96
C LEU A 11 3.96 -7.61 3.45
N THR A 12 2.73 -7.32 3.86
CA THR A 12 2.36 -7.37 5.29
C THR A 12 2.48 -8.78 5.86
N GLN A 13 2.09 -9.80 5.08
CA GLN A 13 2.21 -11.20 5.51
C GLN A 13 3.67 -11.60 5.70
N MET A 14 4.53 -11.28 4.72
CA MET A 14 5.95 -11.64 4.81
C MET A 14 6.66 -10.90 5.94
N ILE A 15 6.39 -9.61 6.11
CA ILE A 15 6.91 -8.83 7.23
C ILE A 15 6.49 -9.44 8.58
N ARG A 16 5.21 -9.80 8.75
CA ARG A 16 4.69 -10.35 10.01
C ARG A 16 5.15 -11.77 10.32
N LEU A 17 5.46 -12.56 9.29
CA LEU A 17 6.00 -13.91 9.46
C LEU A 17 7.47 -13.88 9.86
N CYS A 18 8.23 -12.88 9.39
CA CYS A 18 9.67 -12.83 9.57
C CYS A 18 10.13 -11.85 10.66
N LEU A 19 9.29 -10.88 11.05
CA LEU A 19 9.60 -9.89 12.07
C LEU A 19 8.58 -9.93 13.21
N THR A 20 9.09 -9.81 14.44
CA THR A 20 8.28 -9.63 15.66
C THR A 20 8.06 -8.15 16.01
N GLY A 21 8.81 -7.25 15.37
CA GLY A 21 8.77 -5.80 15.60
C GLY A 21 8.43 -5.00 14.34
N GLU A 22 8.71 -3.70 14.38
CA GLU A 22 8.52 -2.82 13.24
C GLU A 22 9.46 -3.15 12.08
N PHE A 23 9.00 -2.90 10.85
CA PHE A 23 9.84 -3.01 9.68
C PHE A 23 10.73 -1.77 9.57
N GLN A 24 12.04 -1.95 9.74
CA GLN A 24 13.04 -0.90 9.59
C GLN A 24 14.02 -1.31 8.49
N ARG A 25 13.98 -0.63 7.33
CA ARG A 25 14.69 -1.04 6.10
C ARG A 25 16.17 -1.37 6.32
N ASP A 26 16.85 -0.60 7.16
CA ASP A 26 18.29 -0.75 7.43
C ASP A 26 18.61 -1.93 8.36
N ASP A 27 17.60 -2.48 9.05
CA ASP A 27 17.70 -3.61 9.98
C ASP A 27 16.97 -4.87 9.44
N VAL A 28 16.55 -4.85 8.17
CA VAL A 28 15.89 -6.01 7.56
C VAL A 28 16.91 -7.12 7.31
N PRO A 29 16.68 -8.35 7.80
CA PRO A 29 17.52 -9.48 7.46
C PRO A 29 17.60 -9.67 5.94
N PRO A 30 18.79 -9.87 5.33
CA PRO A 30 18.92 -9.95 3.87
C PRO A 30 17.98 -10.96 3.21
N GLY A 31 17.74 -12.12 3.84
CA GLY A 31 16.80 -13.12 3.30
C GLY A 31 15.34 -12.65 3.28
N LEU A 32 14.92 -11.79 4.22
CA LEU A 32 13.60 -11.16 4.17
C LEU A 32 13.54 -10.10 3.07
N SER A 33 14.61 -9.32 2.89
CA SER A 33 14.72 -8.36 1.79
C SER A 33 14.54 -9.04 0.42
N ASP A 34 15.27 -10.13 0.18
CA ASP A 34 15.18 -10.91 -1.06
C ASP A 34 13.78 -11.49 -1.27
N LEU A 35 13.18 -12.00 -0.18
CA LEU A 35 11.84 -12.56 -0.22
C LEU A 35 10.78 -11.50 -0.58
N LEU A 36 10.88 -10.28 -0.04
CA LEU A 36 9.95 -9.18 -0.35
C LEU A 36 10.04 -8.74 -1.82
N LEU A 37 11.24 -8.73 -2.38
CA LEU A 37 11.44 -8.46 -3.81
C LEU A 37 10.87 -9.59 -4.69
N ALA A 38 11.12 -10.84 -4.30
CA ALA A 38 10.63 -12.01 -5.03
C ALA A 38 9.09 -12.09 -5.05
N VAL A 39 8.41 -11.89 -3.92
CA VAL A 39 6.93 -11.96 -3.87
C VAL A 39 6.24 -10.79 -4.57
N THR A 40 6.96 -9.71 -4.83
CA THR A 40 6.45 -8.54 -5.58
C THR A 40 6.89 -8.50 -7.03
N ASP A 41 7.78 -9.40 -7.45
CA ASP A 41 8.40 -9.43 -8.78
C ASP A 41 9.08 -8.09 -9.14
N LEU A 42 9.76 -7.48 -8.14
CA LEU A 42 10.43 -6.19 -8.31
C LEU A 42 11.95 -6.32 -8.14
N PRO A 43 12.74 -5.53 -8.89
CA PRO A 43 14.18 -5.73 -8.98
C PRO A 43 14.95 -5.21 -7.75
N ASP A 44 14.41 -4.20 -7.07
CA ASP A 44 15.05 -3.59 -5.92
C ASP A 44 14.05 -2.82 -5.04
N PHE A 45 14.50 -2.42 -3.85
CA PHE A 45 13.65 -1.73 -2.89
C PHE A 45 13.32 -0.29 -3.28
N ALA A 46 14.12 0.39 -4.09
CA ALA A 46 13.78 1.73 -4.57
C ALA A 46 12.58 1.65 -5.53
N VAL A 47 12.55 0.63 -6.39
CA VAL A 47 11.40 0.33 -7.25
C VAL A 47 10.19 -0.10 -6.43
N LEU A 48 10.37 -0.97 -5.42
CA LEU A 48 9.29 -1.36 -4.49
C LEU A 48 8.68 -0.16 -3.79
N GLU A 49 9.50 0.75 -3.26
CA GLU A 49 9.02 1.94 -2.57
C GLU A 49 8.27 2.90 -3.52
N ALA A 50 8.79 3.10 -4.73
CA ALA A 50 8.11 3.89 -5.75
C ALA A 50 6.76 3.26 -6.15
N HIS A 51 6.73 1.94 -6.32
CA HIS A 51 5.51 1.20 -6.64
C HIS A 51 4.46 1.30 -5.52
N LEU A 52 4.89 1.22 -4.27
CA LEU A 52 4.03 1.42 -3.09
C LEU A 52 3.45 2.83 -3.04
N LYS A 53 4.28 3.87 -3.24
CA LYS A 53 3.82 5.27 -3.27
C LYS A 53 2.80 5.49 -4.37
N GLU A 54 3.06 4.98 -5.58
CA GLU A 54 2.11 5.09 -6.69
C GLU A 54 0.80 4.36 -6.42
N THR A 55 0.89 3.14 -5.91
CA THR A 55 -0.28 2.33 -5.55
C THR A 55 -1.12 3.03 -4.49
N SER A 56 -0.50 3.61 -3.46
CA SER A 56 -1.17 4.38 -2.42
C SER A 56 -1.90 5.61 -2.98
N ARG A 57 -1.26 6.37 -3.88
CA ARG A 57 -1.90 7.51 -4.56
C ARG A 57 -3.12 7.08 -5.36
N LYS A 58 -3.03 5.97 -6.11
CA LYS A 58 -4.16 5.43 -6.88
C LYS A 58 -5.31 5.04 -5.96
N VAL A 59 -5.04 4.29 -4.89
CA VAL A 59 -6.05 3.89 -3.91
C VAL A 59 -6.71 5.12 -3.28
N ARG A 60 -5.93 6.10 -2.83
CA ARG A 60 -6.47 7.34 -2.27
C ARG A 60 -7.40 8.05 -3.24
N ARG A 61 -7.00 8.22 -4.50
CA ARG A 61 -7.84 8.86 -5.53
C ARG A 61 -9.15 8.10 -5.74
N ASP A 62 -9.09 6.78 -5.80
CA ASP A 62 -10.27 5.95 -6.00
C ASP A 62 -11.24 6.09 -4.81
N PHE A 63 -10.73 6.09 -3.57
CA PHE A 63 -11.53 6.36 -2.36
C PHE A 63 -12.07 7.79 -2.29
N ASP A 64 -11.25 8.80 -2.62
CA ASP A 64 -11.68 10.21 -2.64
C ASP A 64 -12.86 10.40 -3.62
N ARG A 65 -12.85 9.70 -4.76
CA ARG A 65 -13.98 9.70 -5.72
C ARG A 65 -15.23 9.07 -5.13
N LEU A 66 -15.10 7.92 -4.46
CA LEU A 66 -16.23 7.24 -3.83
C LEU A 66 -16.84 8.08 -2.70
N LEU A 67 -16.00 8.68 -1.85
CA LEU A 67 -16.46 9.54 -0.76
C LEU A 67 -17.13 10.80 -1.28
N ARG A 68 -16.59 11.44 -2.33
CA ARG A 68 -17.25 12.60 -2.98
C ARG A 68 -18.57 12.25 -3.64
N ALA A 69 -18.71 11.05 -4.21
CA ALA A 69 -19.97 10.57 -4.76
C ALA A 69 -21.00 10.23 -3.67
N GLY A 70 -20.56 9.81 -2.49
CA GLY A 70 -21.41 9.53 -1.34
C GLY A 70 -21.86 10.77 -0.55
N VAL A 71 -21.14 11.89 -0.69
CA VAL A 71 -21.59 13.20 -0.20
C VAL A 71 -22.57 13.78 -1.23
N LEU A 72 -23.85 13.45 -1.10
CA LEU A 72 -24.92 14.26 -1.69
C LEU A 72 -24.75 15.71 -1.22
N PRO A 73 -24.87 16.72 -2.09
CA PRO A 73 -24.89 18.10 -1.64
C PRO A 73 -26.09 18.26 -0.68
N SER A 74 -25.82 18.47 0.60
CA SER A 74 -26.82 18.92 1.56
C SER A 74 -27.49 20.11 0.93
N THR A 75 -28.78 19.99 0.63
CA THR A 75 -29.62 21.05 0.07
C THR A 75 -29.41 22.31 0.91
N VAL A 76 -28.76 23.30 0.33
CA VAL A 76 -28.76 24.67 0.87
C VAL A 76 -30.20 25.14 0.80
N SER A 77 -30.89 25.08 1.91
CA SER A 77 -32.21 25.68 2.10
C SER A 77 -32.17 26.49 3.39
N SER A 78 -31.87 27.77 3.25
CA SER A 78 -32.43 28.87 4.03
C SER A 78 -32.16 30.18 3.29
N PRO A 79 -33.10 31.12 3.37
CA PRO A 79 -33.05 32.11 4.45
C PRO A 79 -34.10 31.88 5.53
#